data_AF-R7T8V2-F1
#
_entry.id   AF-R7T8V2-F1
#
_cell.length_a   1.000
_cell.length_b   1.000
_cell.length_c   1.000
_cell.angle_alpha   90.00
_cell.angle_beta   90.00
_cell.angle_gamma   90.00
#
_symmetry.space_group_name_H-M   'P 1'
#
loop_
_entity.id
_entity.type
_entity.pdbx_description
1 polymer ?
#
loop_
_entity_poly.entity_id
_entity_poly.type
_entity_poly.pdbx_seq_one_letter_code
_entity_poly.pdbx_strand_id
1 'polypeptide(L)'
;MEKPATFAHFLTIGIPCVQRVNGAEYLVNTLTSLIENTSWQDKGDIVVVVFLADTDQTKRNSISTTIEQTFYEYIELGFLQIIEVNQTFYPDFEELQHNFGDSPERIVWRSKQAVDFALMFLYAKNLSMYYMQLEDDVISAERFLDGIRSYIKEQTRRWVVLEFSELGFIGKLFHSEDLVKLARFMLMFYDQQPVDWLLRHFRNTMAQSYLKLRRPTLFQHIGVNSSLSQKSDNFFIDKYFEAGEKPPDIDNPPATIVTNIAHYNDYVPDLAYSSGSGYFWATQAKVGDTVTVVFNTNHRLHRVRVMTGNKAKPRDILRHGVLWASDSVTRYERERNVVHYGEKYHLGNFSYGQVDVNNLESVLSVPMRCIVIEVTESQSQWIVFFHIGVQKSTVV
;
A
#
# COMPACT_ATOMS: atom_id res chain seq x y z
N MET A 1 21.36 -1.87 -13.19
CA MET A 1 21.76 -0.51 -13.59
C MET A 1 22.84 -0.11 -12.61
N GLU A 2 24.05 0.09 -13.12
CA GLU A 2 25.17 0.56 -12.31
C GLU A 2 24.97 2.02 -11.91
N LYS A 3 25.45 2.36 -10.72
CA LYS A 3 25.41 3.68 -10.11
C LYS A 3 26.28 4.65 -10.92
N PRO A 4 25.73 5.68 -11.60
CA PRO A 4 26.55 6.74 -12.18
C PRO A 4 27.46 7.36 -11.11
N ALA A 5 28.72 7.62 -11.49
CA ALA A 5 29.81 8.03 -10.60
C ALA A 5 29.60 9.37 -9.86
N THR A 6 28.46 10.05 -10.07
CA THR A 6 28.12 11.36 -9.48
C THR A 6 27.30 11.31 -8.19
N PHE A 7 26.58 10.21 -7.91
CA PHE A 7 25.71 10.13 -6.73
C PHE A 7 26.22 9.13 -5.69
N ALA A 8 26.12 9.48 -4.41
CA ALA A 8 26.59 8.65 -3.30
C ALA A 8 25.64 7.49 -2.98
N HIS A 9 24.34 7.60 -3.28
CA HIS A 9 23.34 6.56 -3.01
C HIS A 9 22.34 6.41 -4.16
N PHE A 10 21.52 5.35 -4.12
CA PHE A 10 20.46 5.12 -5.11
C PHE A 10 19.19 5.91 -4.75
N LEU A 11 18.77 5.89 -3.48
CA LEU A 11 17.51 6.47 -3.03
C LEU A 11 17.68 7.30 -1.75
N THR A 12 17.17 8.54 -1.77
CA THR A 12 16.91 9.31 -0.55
C THR A 12 15.43 9.22 -0.21
N ILE A 13 15.09 8.93 1.04
CA ILE A 13 13.71 8.94 1.56
C ILE A 13 13.57 10.12 2.51
N GLY A 14 12.76 11.12 2.15
CA GLY A 14 12.49 12.26 3.00
C GLY A 14 11.23 12.07 3.84
N ILE A 15 11.35 12.21 5.17
CA ILE A 15 10.24 12.16 6.13
C ILE A 15 10.24 13.45 6.98
N PRO A 16 9.31 14.39 6.76
CA PRO A 16 9.08 15.52 7.65
C PRO A 16 8.26 15.07 8.85
N CYS A 17 8.63 15.55 10.03
CA CYS A 17 7.96 15.23 11.28
C CYS A 17 7.68 16.49 12.09
N VAL A 18 6.47 16.57 12.64
CA VAL A 18 6.00 17.57 13.59
C VAL A 18 5.33 16.83 14.73
N GLN A 19 5.57 17.24 15.98
CA GLN A 19 4.99 16.51 17.10
C GLN A 19 3.46 16.65 17.09
N ARG A 20 2.75 15.53 17.13
CA ARG A 20 1.27 15.52 17.12
C ARG A 20 0.75 15.99 18.47
N VAL A 21 -0.34 16.78 18.45
CA VAL A 21 -0.99 17.34 19.66
C VAL A 21 -1.42 16.25 20.66
N ASN A 22 -1.71 15.06 20.17
CA ASN A 22 -2.21 13.94 20.99
C ASN A 22 -1.09 13.06 21.55
N GLY A 23 0.19 13.43 21.36
CA GLY A 23 1.35 12.65 21.82
C GLY A 23 1.58 11.33 21.08
N ALA A 24 0.89 11.09 19.96
CA ALA A 24 1.12 9.90 19.13
C ALA A 24 2.46 10.00 18.39
N GLU A 25 3.35 9.06 18.65
CA GLU A 25 4.69 8.98 18.04
C GLU A 25 4.73 7.92 16.94
N TYR A 26 4.30 8.29 15.73
CA TYR A 26 4.30 7.37 14.58
C TYR A 26 5.68 7.22 13.93
N LEU A 27 6.55 8.23 14.07
CA LEU A 27 7.85 8.27 13.40
C LEU A 27 8.71 7.06 13.75
N VAL A 28 8.73 6.63 15.02
CA VAL A 28 9.49 5.44 15.45
C VAL A 28 9.01 4.20 14.70
N ASN A 29 7.69 4.01 14.59
CA ASN A 29 7.13 2.86 13.87
C ASN A 29 7.46 2.92 12.37
N THR A 30 7.40 4.10 11.77
CA THR A 30 7.76 4.34 10.36
C THR A 30 9.22 4.00 10.11
N LEU A 31 10.13 4.50 10.95
CA LEU A 31 11.56 4.22 10.85
C LEU A 31 11.87 2.74 11.06
N THR A 32 11.30 2.11 12.09
CA THR A 32 11.44 0.68 12.34
C THR A 32 10.99 -0.14 11.13
N SER A 33 9.82 0.16 10.56
CA SER A 33 9.32 -0.53 9.37
C SER A 33 10.28 -0.39 8.19
N LEU A 34 10.79 0.81 7.91
CA LEU A 34 11.76 1.01 6.81
C LEU A 34 13.07 0.24 7.05
N ILE A 35 13.57 0.24 8.29
CA ILE A 35 14.82 -0.42 8.67
C ILE A 35 14.69 -1.93 8.55
N GLU A 36 13.63 -2.51 9.10
CA GLU A 36 13.39 -3.97 9.11
C GLU A 36 13.13 -4.50 7.69
N ASN A 37 12.42 -3.72 6.85
CA ASN A 37 12.11 -4.09 5.47
C ASN A 37 13.23 -3.78 4.46
N THR A 38 14.37 -3.25 4.92
CA THR A 38 15.56 -2.99 4.10
C THR A 38 16.65 -4.00 4.43
N SER A 39 17.16 -4.74 3.43
CA SER A 39 18.27 -5.67 3.65
C SER A 39 19.56 -4.95 4.07
N TRP A 40 20.47 -5.62 4.78
CA TRP A 40 21.77 -5.04 5.15
C TRP A 40 22.59 -4.55 3.95
N GLN A 41 22.48 -5.23 2.80
CA GLN A 41 23.16 -4.83 1.57
C GLN A 41 22.55 -3.54 0.99
N ASP A 42 21.21 -3.44 1.02
CA ASP A 42 20.49 -2.30 0.47
C ASP A 42 20.60 -1.04 1.34
N LYS A 43 20.92 -1.17 2.64
CA LYS A 43 21.13 -0.02 3.53
C LYS A 43 22.24 0.92 3.04
N GLY A 44 23.24 0.43 2.31
CA GLY A 44 24.28 1.27 1.70
C GLY A 44 23.79 2.10 0.51
N ASP A 45 22.66 1.72 -0.09
CA ASP A 45 22.07 2.37 -1.26
C ASP A 45 20.92 3.34 -0.90
N ILE A 46 20.55 3.42 0.38
CA ILE A 46 19.47 4.28 0.88
C ILE A 46 20.01 5.27 1.91
N VAL A 47 19.51 6.50 1.86
CA VAL A 47 19.59 7.47 2.97
C VAL A 47 18.19 7.94 3.34
N VAL A 48 17.78 7.72 4.57
CA VAL A 48 16.56 8.26 5.16
C VAL A 48 16.88 9.60 5.80
N VAL A 49 16.22 10.67 5.37
CA VAL A 49 16.37 12.02 5.90
C VAL A 49 15.11 12.39 6.67
N VAL A 50 15.23 12.45 7.99
CA VAL A 50 14.17 12.93 8.89
C VAL A 50 14.33 14.43 9.09
N PHE A 51 13.31 15.19 8.71
CA PHE A 51 13.26 16.63 8.93
C PHE A 51 12.39 16.96 10.14
N LEU A 52 13.02 17.47 11.19
CA LEU A 52 12.35 17.97 12.38
C LEU A 52 11.76 19.36 12.09
N ALA A 53 10.52 19.37 11.59
CA ALA A 53 9.86 20.54 11.05
C ALA A 53 9.02 21.31 12.08
N ASP A 54 8.93 20.85 13.33
CA ASP A 54 8.21 21.57 14.38
C ASP A 54 8.82 22.97 14.59
N THR A 55 8.02 23.99 14.89
CA THR A 55 8.54 25.34 15.18
C THR A 55 9.12 25.44 16.59
N ASP A 56 8.67 24.59 17.52
CA ASP A 56 9.12 24.52 18.91
C ASP A 56 10.40 23.68 19.05
N GLN A 57 11.48 24.32 19.50
CA GLN A 57 12.77 23.66 19.72
C GLN A 57 12.68 22.51 20.74
N THR A 58 11.85 22.63 21.77
CA THR A 58 11.72 21.60 22.81
C THR A 58 11.18 20.31 22.21
N LYS A 59 10.21 20.42 21.30
CA LYS A 59 9.62 19.29 20.59
C LYS A 59 10.61 18.67 19.62
N ARG A 60 11.36 19.49 18.88
CA ARG A 60 12.47 19.02 18.03
C ARG A 60 13.51 18.23 18.83
N ASN A 61 13.97 18.79 19.95
CA ASN A 61 14.97 18.15 20.82
C ASN A 61 14.48 16.82 21.39
N SER A 62 13.21 16.76 21.80
CA SER A 62 12.60 15.52 22.31
C SER A 62 12.62 14.43 21.25
N ILE A 63 12.19 14.74 20.01
CA ILE A 63 12.18 13.77 18.91
C ILE A 63 13.61 13.38 18.52
N SER A 64 14.54 14.32 18.43
CA SER A 64 15.96 14.03 18.13
C SER A 64 16.54 13.05 19.13
N THR A 65 16.33 13.30 20.44
CA THR A 65 16.80 12.43 21.51
C THR A 65 16.23 11.02 21.39
N THR A 66 14.93 10.88 21.11
CA THR A 66 14.29 9.57 20.90
C THR A 66 14.90 8.83 19.71
N ILE A 67 15.13 9.52 18.58
CA ILE A 67 15.71 8.90 17.38
C ILE A 67 17.17 8.51 17.63
N GLU A 68 17.96 9.38 18.25
CA GLU A 68 19.36 9.12 18.58
C GLU A 68 19.51 7.91 19.50
N GLN A 69 18.67 7.79 20.53
CA GLN A 69 18.71 6.66 21.45
C GLN A 69 18.24 5.35 20.80
N THR A 70 17.23 5.40 19.93
CA THR A 70 16.60 4.21 19.35
C THR A 70 17.35 3.69 18.12
N PHE A 71 17.92 4.59 17.31
CA PHE A 71 18.47 4.28 15.98
C PHE A 71 19.93 4.72 15.80
N TYR A 72 20.68 4.89 16.90
CA TYR A 72 22.09 5.30 16.88
C TYR A 72 22.94 4.57 15.83
N GLU A 73 22.84 3.24 15.78
CA GLU A 73 23.58 2.41 14.83
C GLU A 73 23.32 2.82 13.37
N TYR A 74 22.06 3.13 13.03
CA TYR A 74 21.68 3.51 11.66
C TYR A 74 22.08 4.94 11.31
N ILE A 75 22.25 5.81 12.32
CA ILE A 75 22.81 7.14 12.15
C ILE A 75 24.31 7.04 11.86
N GLU A 76 25.05 6.27 12.65
CA GLU A 76 26.50 6.04 12.44
C GLU A 76 26.79 5.37 11.08
N LEU A 77 25.91 4.47 10.63
CA LEU A 77 26.00 3.85 9.31
C LEU A 77 25.72 4.83 8.14
N GLY A 78 25.24 6.04 8.43
CA GLY A 78 24.82 7.02 7.42
C GLY A 78 23.49 6.69 6.72
N PHE A 79 22.81 5.61 7.13
CA PHE A 79 21.49 5.22 6.63
C PHE A 79 20.41 6.22 7.08
N LEU A 80 20.55 6.80 8.27
CA LEU A 80 19.61 7.76 8.84
C LEU A 80 20.30 9.12 9.08
N GLN A 81 19.69 10.20 8.62
CA GLN A 81 20.11 11.57 8.86
C GLN A 81 18.96 12.36 9.50
N ILE A 82 19.28 13.14 10.51
CA ILE A 82 18.33 14.04 11.17
C ILE A 82 18.74 15.47 10.79
N ILE A 83 17.77 16.24 10.28
CA ILE A 83 17.99 17.65 9.93
C ILE A 83 16.94 18.53 10.61
N GLU A 84 17.35 19.76 10.89
CA GLU A 84 16.47 20.86 11.25
C GLU A 84 16.84 22.10 10.43
N VAL A 85 15.90 23.04 10.32
CA VAL A 85 16.11 24.27 9.54
C VAL A 85 15.86 25.46 10.44
N ASN A 86 16.78 26.43 10.39
CA ASN A 86 16.64 27.68 11.11
C ASN A 86 15.41 28.46 10.61
N GLN A 87 14.66 29.07 11.52
CA GLN A 87 13.42 29.81 11.19
C GLN A 87 13.63 30.92 10.16
N THR A 88 14.84 31.47 10.03
CA THR A 88 15.20 32.48 9.02
C THR A 88 15.07 32.00 7.57
N PHE A 89 14.99 30.70 7.32
CA PHE A 89 14.76 30.14 5.98
C PHE A 89 13.27 30.07 5.60
N TYR A 90 12.37 30.29 6.56
CA TYR A 90 10.94 30.33 6.29
C TYR A 90 10.51 31.73 5.85
N PRO A 91 9.54 31.83 4.92
CA PRO A 91 8.92 33.09 4.62
C PRO A 91 8.06 33.57 5.79
N ASP A 92 7.63 34.83 5.72
CA ASP A 92 6.61 35.34 6.63
C ASP A 92 5.27 34.64 6.35
N PHE A 93 4.59 34.24 7.42
CA PHE A 93 3.28 33.58 7.41
C PHE A 93 2.17 34.47 7.96
N GLU A 94 2.44 35.75 8.26
CA GLU A 94 1.44 36.70 8.75
C GLU A 94 0.41 37.08 7.67
N GLU A 95 0.86 37.33 6.43
CA GLU A 95 0.02 37.78 5.31
C GLU A 95 -0.12 36.72 4.20
N LEU A 96 -0.79 35.61 4.49
CA LEU A 96 -1.02 34.53 3.51
C LEU A 96 -2.29 34.72 2.68
N GLN A 97 -2.32 34.16 1.48
CA GLN A 97 -3.53 34.18 0.65
C GLN A 97 -4.64 33.31 1.23
N HIS A 98 -5.80 33.94 1.46
CA HIS A 98 -7.02 33.31 1.95
C HIS A 98 -7.84 32.68 0.82
N ASN A 99 -7.22 31.73 0.12
CA ASN A 99 -7.89 30.94 -0.90
C ASN A 99 -8.67 29.78 -0.24
N PHE A 100 -9.85 29.47 -0.76
CA PHE A 100 -10.64 28.26 -0.44
C PHE A 100 -11.36 28.19 0.91
N GLY A 101 -11.44 29.29 1.68
CA GLY A 101 -12.24 29.35 2.90
C GLY A 101 -11.68 28.54 4.08
N ASP A 102 -10.39 28.23 4.04
CA ASP A 102 -9.67 27.58 5.14
C ASP A 102 -9.54 28.51 6.35
N SER A 103 -9.45 27.94 7.56
CA SER A 103 -9.12 28.73 8.75
C SER A 103 -7.70 29.30 8.65
N PRO A 104 -7.39 30.43 9.32
CA PRO A 104 -6.04 30.99 9.33
C PRO A 104 -4.96 29.98 9.72
N GLU A 105 -5.22 29.14 10.73
CA GLU A 105 -4.29 28.11 11.20
C GLU A 105 -4.03 27.06 10.12
N ARG A 106 -5.07 26.68 9.37
CA ARG A 106 -4.94 25.72 8.27
C ARG A 106 -4.17 26.32 7.09
N ILE A 107 -4.34 27.61 6.82
CA ILE A 107 -3.61 28.33 5.78
C ILE A 107 -2.11 28.37 6.13
N VAL A 108 -1.76 28.73 7.37
CA VAL A 108 -0.37 28.70 7.85
C VAL A 108 0.19 27.29 7.75
N TRP A 109 -0.54 26.28 8.23
CA TRP A 109 -0.11 24.89 8.21
C TRP A 109 0.18 24.37 6.79
N ARG A 110 -0.75 24.56 5.83
CA ARG A 110 -0.55 24.08 4.45
C ARG A 110 0.57 24.84 3.74
N SER A 111 0.74 26.13 4.05
CA SER A 111 1.77 26.97 3.44
C SER A 111 3.15 26.58 3.97
N LYS A 112 3.27 26.36 5.28
CA LYS A 112 4.48 25.84 5.90
C LYS A 112 4.83 24.45 5.36
N GLN A 113 3.87 23.55 5.21
CA GLN A 113 4.12 22.21 4.67
C GLN A 113 4.73 22.25 3.26
N ALA A 114 4.26 23.15 2.39
CA ALA A 114 4.84 23.33 1.06
C ALA A 114 6.30 23.82 1.13
N VAL A 115 6.61 24.73 2.06
CA VAL A 115 7.98 25.21 2.32
C VAL A 115 8.85 24.09 2.89
N ASP A 116 8.32 23.30 3.82
CA ASP A 116 9.02 22.16 4.44
C ASP A 116 9.50 21.17 3.37
N PHE A 117 8.60 20.76 2.47
CA PHE A 117 8.94 19.84 1.39
C PHE A 117 9.96 20.44 0.43
N ALA A 118 9.82 21.72 0.08
CA ALA A 118 10.79 22.40 -0.77
C ALA A 118 12.19 22.44 -0.15
N LEU A 119 12.30 22.72 1.16
CA LEU A 119 13.59 22.70 1.87
C LEU A 119 14.21 21.30 1.88
N MET A 120 13.41 20.26 2.11
CA MET A 120 13.88 18.87 2.03
C MET A 120 14.39 18.51 0.63
N PHE A 121 13.68 18.91 -0.42
CA PHE A 121 14.12 18.68 -1.80
C PHE A 121 15.45 19.40 -2.10
N LEU A 122 15.62 20.62 -1.59
CA LEU A 122 16.86 21.39 -1.77
C LEU A 122 18.04 20.76 -1.02
N TYR A 123 17.80 20.20 0.17
CA TYR A 123 18.79 19.43 0.92
C TYR A 123 19.19 18.15 0.16
N ALA A 124 18.20 17.41 -0.35
CA ALA A 124 18.41 16.09 -0.92
C ALA A 124 18.91 16.06 -2.37
N LYS A 125 18.90 17.19 -3.09
CA LYS A 125 19.16 17.28 -4.55
C LYS A 125 20.40 16.56 -5.09
N ASN A 126 21.43 16.36 -4.25
CA ASN A 126 22.70 15.74 -4.64
C ASN A 126 23.05 14.48 -3.84
N LEU A 127 22.15 13.98 -2.99
CA LEU A 127 22.45 12.83 -2.13
C LEU A 127 22.36 11.50 -2.89
N SER A 128 21.31 11.36 -3.70
CA SER A 128 20.96 10.10 -4.37
C SER A 128 20.53 10.34 -5.81
N MET A 129 20.40 9.27 -6.61
CA MET A 129 19.80 9.35 -7.96
C MET A 129 18.32 9.69 -7.93
N TYR A 130 17.60 9.15 -6.95
CA TYR A 130 16.17 9.31 -6.77
C TYR A 130 15.84 9.81 -5.37
N TYR A 131 14.70 10.47 -5.26
CA TYR A 131 14.14 10.94 -4.00
C TYR A 131 12.71 10.49 -3.84
N MET A 132 12.37 9.89 -2.70
CA MET A 132 11.02 9.52 -2.30
C MET A 132 10.53 10.45 -1.19
N GLN A 133 9.39 11.09 -1.37
CA GLN A 133 8.68 11.76 -0.28
C GLN A 133 7.79 10.75 0.46
N LEU A 134 7.95 10.66 1.78
CA LEU A 134 7.06 9.95 2.71
C LEU A 134 6.56 10.90 3.81
N GLU A 135 5.66 10.40 4.65
CA GLU A 135 5.18 11.04 5.88
C GLU A 135 5.65 10.25 7.10
N ASP A 136 5.47 10.80 8.31
CA ASP A 136 5.96 10.23 9.57
C ASP A 136 5.09 9.09 10.12
N ASP A 137 3.98 8.78 9.47
CA ASP A 137 2.98 7.80 9.87
C ASP A 137 2.71 6.74 8.79
N VAL A 138 3.78 6.14 8.27
CA VAL A 138 3.74 5.21 7.14
C VAL A 138 4.44 3.89 7.47
N ILE A 139 3.84 2.77 7.09
CA ILE A 139 4.52 1.47 7.04
C ILE A 139 4.90 1.12 5.60
N SER A 140 6.04 0.46 5.44
CA SER A 140 6.53 -0.02 4.15
C SER A 140 6.16 -1.48 3.92
N ALA A 141 6.04 -1.87 2.66
CA ALA A 141 6.02 -3.26 2.26
C ALA A 141 7.43 -3.88 2.38
N GLU A 142 7.50 -5.18 2.60
CA GLU A 142 8.76 -5.90 2.57
C GLU A 142 9.45 -5.74 1.19
N ARG A 143 10.78 -5.63 1.20
CA ARG A 143 11.59 -5.47 -0.02
C ARG A 143 11.13 -4.32 -0.93
N PHE A 144 10.58 -3.24 -0.36
CA PHE A 144 10.07 -2.11 -1.13
C PHE A 144 11.10 -1.55 -2.13
N LEU A 145 12.40 -1.58 -1.80
CA LEU A 145 13.44 -1.11 -2.71
C LEU A 145 13.50 -1.89 -4.03
N ASP A 146 13.28 -3.20 -3.98
CA ASP A 146 13.21 -4.02 -5.19
C ASP A 146 11.99 -3.66 -6.02
N GLY A 147 10.85 -3.44 -5.37
CA GLY A 147 9.63 -2.96 -6.00
C GLY A 147 9.83 -1.61 -6.70
N ILE A 148 10.54 -0.68 -6.07
CA ILE A 148 10.93 0.61 -6.65
C ILE A 148 11.83 0.40 -7.87
N ARG A 149 12.92 -0.37 -7.72
CA ARG A 149 13.88 -0.64 -8.81
C ARG A 149 13.20 -1.30 -10.01
N SER A 150 12.31 -2.27 -9.80
CA SER A 150 11.55 -2.92 -10.88
C SER A 150 10.67 -1.90 -11.60
N TYR A 151 9.88 -1.14 -10.85
CA TYR A 151 8.93 -0.22 -11.46
C TYR A 151 9.61 0.92 -12.23
N ILE A 152 10.78 1.39 -11.78
CA ILE A 152 11.60 2.33 -12.55
C ILE A 152 12.05 1.69 -13.88
N LYS A 153 12.54 0.44 -13.86
CA LYS A 153 13.02 -0.27 -15.06
C LYS A 153 11.91 -0.51 -16.09
N GLU A 154 10.67 -0.67 -15.65
CA GLU A 154 9.50 -0.83 -16.52
C GLU A 154 9.15 0.46 -17.28
N GLN A 155 9.67 1.62 -16.87
CA GLN A 155 9.37 2.88 -17.55
C GLN A 155 10.17 3.01 -18.85
N THR A 156 9.47 2.90 -19.98
CA THR A 156 10.05 3.03 -21.33
C THR A 156 10.12 4.48 -21.83
N ARG A 157 9.46 5.41 -21.13
CA ARG A 157 9.43 6.84 -21.47
C ARG A 157 9.88 7.67 -20.27
N ARG A 158 10.36 8.89 -20.52
CA ARG A 158 10.65 9.87 -19.46
C ARG A 158 9.41 10.07 -18.59
N TRP A 159 9.63 10.12 -17.29
CA TRP A 159 8.60 10.37 -16.28
C TRP A 159 9.07 11.49 -15.34
N VAL A 160 8.11 12.10 -14.66
CA VAL A 160 8.31 13.22 -13.73
C VAL A 160 8.19 12.74 -12.29
N VAL A 161 7.14 11.94 -12.03
CA VAL A 161 6.89 11.32 -10.73
C VAL A 161 6.36 9.90 -10.92
N LEU A 162 6.87 8.97 -10.13
CA LEU A 162 6.29 7.63 -9.95
C LEU A 162 5.66 7.55 -8.56
N GLU A 163 4.54 6.85 -8.45
CA GLU A 163 3.75 6.83 -7.22
C GLU A 163 3.69 5.41 -6.65
N PHE A 164 3.93 5.32 -5.34
CA PHE A 164 3.97 4.06 -4.58
C PHE A 164 2.98 4.04 -3.43
N SER A 165 2.17 5.09 -3.30
CA SER A 165 0.92 5.14 -2.55
C SER A 165 -0.08 6.06 -3.27
N GLU A 166 -1.37 5.74 -3.17
CA GLU A 166 -2.46 6.59 -3.62
C GLU A 166 -2.80 7.74 -2.66
N LEU A 167 -2.28 7.69 -1.43
CA LEU A 167 -2.64 8.62 -0.38
C LEU A 167 -1.79 9.89 -0.46
N GLY A 168 -2.44 11.01 -0.83
CA GLY A 168 -1.84 12.35 -0.75
C GLY A 168 -0.46 12.43 -1.39
N PHE A 169 0.52 12.91 -0.60
CA PHE A 169 1.92 13.06 -1.00
C PHE A 169 2.82 11.88 -0.57
N ILE A 170 2.24 10.79 -0.09
CA ILE A 170 3.00 9.61 0.32
C ILE A 170 3.50 8.85 -0.92
N GLY A 171 4.74 8.39 -0.86
CA GLY A 171 5.32 7.49 -1.86
C GLY A 171 5.51 8.15 -3.21
N LYS A 172 5.84 9.45 -3.25
CA LYS A 172 6.12 10.17 -4.51
C LYS A 172 7.61 10.13 -4.81
N LEU A 173 7.99 9.42 -5.86
CA LEU A 173 9.36 9.26 -6.30
C LEU A 173 9.68 10.23 -7.43
N PHE A 174 10.79 10.94 -7.29
CA PHE A 174 11.31 11.92 -8.25
C PHE A 174 12.73 11.58 -8.67
N HIS A 175 13.12 12.04 -9.85
CA HIS A 175 14.53 12.16 -10.20
C HIS A 175 15.17 13.31 -9.40
N SER A 176 16.35 13.09 -8.82
CA SER A 176 17.02 14.13 -8.02
C SER A 176 17.36 15.39 -8.82
N GLU A 177 17.62 15.26 -10.12
CA GLU A 177 17.86 16.40 -11.03
C GLU A 177 16.68 17.37 -11.13
N ASP A 178 15.45 16.89 -10.87
CA ASP A 178 14.24 17.71 -10.94
C ASP A 178 13.88 18.36 -9.59
N LEU A 179 14.53 17.98 -8.48
CA LEU A 179 14.20 18.45 -7.14
C LEU A 179 14.32 19.96 -6.97
N VAL A 180 15.36 20.58 -7.54
CA VAL A 180 15.53 22.05 -7.46
C VAL A 180 14.38 22.77 -8.19
N LYS A 181 13.92 22.21 -9.31
CA LYS A 181 12.83 22.77 -10.10
C LYS A 181 11.51 22.62 -9.35
N LEU A 182 11.25 21.44 -8.77
CA LEU A 182 10.07 21.18 -7.95
C LEU A 182 10.03 22.07 -6.71
N ALA A 183 11.15 22.20 -6.00
CA ALA A 183 11.27 23.06 -4.82
C ALA A 183 10.94 24.53 -5.15
N ARG A 184 11.53 25.06 -6.22
CA ARG A 184 11.22 26.43 -6.69
C ARG A 184 9.75 26.60 -7.06
N PHE A 185 9.16 25.60 -7.72
CA PHE A 185 7.74 25.64 -8.05
C PHE A 185 6.88 25.68 -6.78
N MET A 186 7.17 24.85 -5.78
CA MET A 186 6.47 24.87 -4.50
C MET A 186 6.62 26.21 -3.78
N LEU A 187 7.85 26.74 -3.68
CA LEU A 187 8.13 28.03 -3.05
C LEU A 187 7.48 29.21 -3.77
N MET A 188 7.20 29.10 -5.07
CA MET A 188 6.51 30.17 -5.82
C MET A 188 5.02 30.23 -5.51
N PHE A 189 4.43 29.12 -5.04
CA PHE A 189 2.97 28.97 -4.87
C PHE A 189 2.58 28.45 -3.48
N TYR A 190 3.48 28.51 -2.50
CA TYR A 190 3.31 27.90 -1.19
C TYR A 190 2.08 28.44 -0.44
N ASP A 191 1.81 29.73 -0.56
CA ASP A 191 0.65 30.40 0.05
C ASP A 191 -0.63 30.25 -0.80
N GLN A 192 -0.50 29.92 -2.09
CA GLN A 192 -1.61 29.87 -3.03
C GLN A 192 -2.46 28.60 -2.90
N GLN A 193 -1.84 27.41 -2.85
CA GLN A 193 -2.54 26.12 -2.91
C GLN A 193 -1.87 25.04 -2.04
N PRO A 194 -2.61 24.00 -1.61
CA PRO A 194 -2.04 22.84 -0.92
C PRO A 194 -1.02 22.07 -1.77
N VAL A 195 -0.07 21.40 -1.11
CA VAL A 195 1.07 20.75 -1.75
C VAL A 195 0.68 19.66 -2.76
N ASP A 196 -0.38 18.88 -2.50
CA ASP A 196 -0.90 17.88 -3.45
C ASP A 196 -1.35 18.49 -4.78
N TRP A 197 -1.95 19.68 -4.71
CA TRP A 197 -2.41 20.38 -5.90
C TRP A 197 -1.22 20.97 -6.65
N LEU A 198 -0.27 21.55 -5.93
CA LEU A 198 0.99 22.04 -6.51
C LEU A 198 1.74 20.93 -7.26
N LEU A 199 1.84 19.72 -6.68
CA LEU A 199 2.45 18.59 -7.37
C LEU A 199 1.69 18.20 -8.64
N ARG A 200 0.35 18.15 -8.59
CA ARG A 200 -0.47 17.89 -9.78
C ARG A 200 -0.21 18.93 -10.87
N HIS A 201 -0.14 20.22 -10.51
CA HIS A 201 0.14 21.29 -11.46
C HIS A 201 1.56 21.19 -12.03
N PHE A 202 2.57 20.96 -11.19
CA PHE A 202 3.94 20.75 -11.61
C PHE A 202 4.05 19.59 -12.61
N ARG A 203 3.46 18.44 -12.26
CA ARG A 203 3.46 17.23 -13.09
C ARG A 203 2.82 17.48 -14.46
N ASN A 204 1.68 18.18 -14.50
CA ASN A 204 1.00 18.55 -15.74
C ASN A 204 1.85 19.51 -16.59
N THR A 205 2.48 20.51 -15.96
CA THR A 205 3.38 21.45 -16.64
C THR A 205 4.62 20.74 -17.21
N MET A 206 5.08 19.69 -16.54
CA MET A 206 6.16 18.81 -17.00
C MET A 206 5.69 17.71 -17.98
N ALA A 207 4.50 17.87 -18.58
CA ALA A 207 3.92 17.00 -19.60
C ALA A 207 3.61 15.56 -19.16
N GLN A 208 3.39 15.31 -17.87
CA GLN A 208 2.85 14.04 -17.36
C GLN A 208 1.42 14.25 -16.82
N SER A 209 0.42 14.09 -17.67
CA SER A 209 -0.99 14.31 -17.30
C SER A 209 -1.62 13.17 -16.48
N TYR A 210 -1.06 11.96 -16.56
CA TYR A 210 -1.59 10.76 -15.92
C TYR A 210 -0.74 10.29 -14.74
N LEU A 211 -1.37 9.58 -13.80
CA LEU A 211 -0.70 8.96 -12.66
C LEU A 211 0.09 7.74 -13.13
N LYS A 212 1.32 7.59 -12.62
CA LYS A 212 2.15 6.40 -12.80
C LYS A 212 2.26 5.67 -11.47
N LEU A 213 1.15 5.08 -11.04
CA LEU A 213 1.04 4.33 -9.79
C LEU A 213 1.54 2.89 -9.96
N ARG A 214 2.54 2.50 -9.17
CA ARG A 214 2.96 1.10 -9.01
C ARG A 214 1.85 0.36 -8.27
N ARG A 215 1.42 -0.78 -8.82
CA ARG A 215 0.50 -1.71 -8.14
C ARG A 215 1.19 -3.06 -7.93
N PRO A 216 1.10 -3.66 -6.72
CA PRO A 216 0.48 -3.13 -5.50
C PRO A 216 1.24 -1.89 -4.96
N THR A 217 0.67 -1.11 -4.04
CA THR A 217 1.42 0.01 -3.44
C THR A 217 2.44 -0.53 -2.43
N LEU A 218 3.46 0.28 -2.12
CA LEU A 218 4.56 -0.11 -1.24
C LEU A 218 4.52 0.59 0.11
N PHE A 219 3.62 1.55 0.30
CA PHE A 219 3.54 2.38 1.50
C PHE A 219 2.09 2.60 1.93
N GLN A 220 1.84 2.60 3.24
CA GLN A 220 0.52 2.80 3.82
C GLN A 220 0.56 3.63 5.08
N HIS A 221 -0.38 4.55 5.16
CA HIS A 221 -0.61 5.37 6.32
C HIS A 221 -1.16 4.56 7.51
N ILE A 222 -0.55 4.65 8.69
CA ILE A 222 -0.99 3.99 9.93
C ILE A 222 -1.74 4.91 10.88
N GLY A 223 -1.70 6.23 10.65
CA GLY A 223 -2.37 7.20 11.50
C GLY A 223 -3.89 6.98 11.52
N VAL A 224 -4.45 6.77 12.72
CA VAL A 224 -5.91 6.65 12.94
C VAL A 224 -6.56 8.04 12.95
N ASN A 225 -5.78 9.08 13.25
CA ASN A 225 -6.18 10.48 13.22
C ASN A 225 -5.22 11.27 12.33
N SER A 226 -5.75 11.92 11.29
CA SER A 226 -5.00 12.97 10.60
C SER A 226 -4.57 14.03 11.61
N SER A 227 -3.42 14.69 11.39
CA SER A 227 -3.01 15.90 12.12
C SER A 227 -4.04 17.04 12.05
N LEU A 228 -5.06 16.89 11.18
CA LEU A 228 -6.24 17.73 11.09
C LEU A 228 -7.32 17.26 12.08
N SER A 229 -7.53 18.05 13.14
CA SER A 229 -8.50 17.82 14.21
C SER A 229 -9.99 17.91 13.83
N GLN A 230 -10.37 17.77 12.54
CA GLN A 230 -11.76 17.94 12.09
C GLN A 230 -12.24 17.04 10.94
N LYS A 231 -11.68 15.84 10.77
CA LYS A 231 -12.35 14.82 9.93
C LYS A 231 -12.47 13.50 10.68
N SER A 232 -13.51 13.39 11.51
CA SER A 232 -14.06 12.10 11.90
C SER A 232 -14.62 11.42 10.65
N ASP A 233 -14.24 10.15 10.45
CA ASP A 233 -14.87 9.16 9.54
C ASP A 233 -14.24 8.85 8.18
N ASN A 234 -12.97 9.21 7.91
CA ASN A 234 -12.26 8.66 6.73
C ASN A 234 -10.95 7.97 7.13
N PHE A 235 -11.02 6.65 7.26
CA PHE A 235 -9.84 5.78 7.35
C PHE A 235 -9.02 5.90 6.06
N PHE A 236 -7.82 6.50 6.12
CA PHE A 236 -6.90 6.64 4.98
C PHE A 236 -6.18 5.31 4.70
N ILE A 237 -6.92 4.31 4.23
CA ILE A 237 -6.39 3.00 3.84
C ILE A 237 -6.11 3.02 2.35
N ASP A 238 -4.84 2.80 1.97
CA ASP A 238 -4.43 2.62 0.58
C ASP A 238 -4.96 1.26 0.09
N LYS A 239 -5.81 1.31 -0.94
CA LYS A 239 -6.50 0.11 -1.45
C LYS A 239 -5.56 -0.95 -2.03
N TYR A 240 -4.34 -0.57 -2.39
CA TYR A 240 -3.36 -1.46 -2.99
C TYR A 240 -2.25 -1.86 -2.01
N PHE A 241 -2.30 -1.42 -0.75
CA PHE A 241 -1.24 -1.72 0.20
C PHE A 241 -1.50 -3.03 0.93
N GLU A 242 -0.47 -3.86 1.00
CA GLU A 242 -0.51 -5.18 1.60
C GLU A 242 0.17 -5.20 2.96
N ALA A 243 -0.61 -4.99 4.03
CA ALA A 243 -0.16 -5.35 5.37
C ALA A 243 -0.36 -6.86 5.60
N GLY A 244 0.53 -7.69 5.07
CA GLY A 244 0.64 -9.12 5.40
C GLY A 244 0.79 -10.02 4.18
N GLU A 245 1.82 -10.86 4.21
CA GLU A 245 2.07 -11.90 3.22
C GLU A 245 0.82 -12.79 3.04
N LYS A 246 0.44 -13.05 1.78
CA LYS A 246 -0.31 -14.28 1.46
C LYS A 246 0.58 -15.46 1.88
N PRO A 247 0.04 -16.54 2.48
CA PRO A 247 0.85 -17.66 2.91
C PRO A 247 1.81 -18.10 1.78
N PRO A 248 3.13 -18.17 2.02
CA PRO A 248 4.04 -18.71 1.02
C PRO A 248 3.65 -20.16 0.75
N ASP A 249 3.84 -20.60 -0.50
CA ASP A 249 3.73 -22.00 -0.96
C ASP A 249 2.38 -22.53 -1.45
N ILE A 250 1.64 -21.77 -2.26
CA ILE A 250 0.64 -22.41 -3.14
C ILE A 250 0.78 -21.90 -4.59
N ASP A 251 1.43 -22.71 -5.43
CA ASP A 251 1.30 -22.60 -6.89
C ASP A 251 -0.09 -23.09 -7.30
N ASN A 252 -1.03 -22.15 -7.24
CA ASN A 252 -2.42 -22.38 -7.59
C ASN A 252 -2.51 -22.92 -9.03
N PRO A 253 -3.21 -24.04 -9.27
CA PRO A 253 -3.48 -24.52 -10.63
C PRO A 253 -4.09 -23.42 -11.50
N PRO A 254 -3.69 -23.30 -12.78
CA PRO A 254 -4.32 -22.33 -13.68
C PRO A 254 -5.84 -22.48 -13.69
N ALA A 255 -6.55 -21.39 -13.42
CA ALA A 255 -7.99 -21.40 -13.26
C ALA A 255 -8.62 -20.07 -13.69
N THR A 256 -9.92 -20.09 -13.95
CA THR A 256 -10.77 -18.90 -14.12
C THR A 256 -11.65 -18.74 -12.89
N ILE A 257 -11.70 -17.54 -12.31
CA ILE A 257 -12.57 -17.26 -11.17
C ILE A 257 -13.87 -16.65 -11.66
N VAL A 258 -14.99 -17.26 -11.28
CA VAL A 258 -16.33 -16.83 -11.68
C VAL A 258 -17.16 -16.58 -10.43
N THR A 259 -17.76 -15.40 -10.33
CA THR A 259 -18.60 -15.02 -9.20
C THR A 259 -19.78 -14.16 -9.63
N ASN A 260 -20.93 -14.39 -9.01
CA ASN A 260 -22.12 -13.56 -9.13
C ASN A 260 -22.21 -12.49 -8.02
N ILE A 261 -21.21 -12.43 -7.13
CA ILE A 261 -21.11 -11.40 -6.09
C ILE A 261 -20.51 -10.13 -6.69
N ALA A 262 -21.15 -8.99 -6.45
CA ALA A 262 -20.64 -7.70 -6.90
C ALA A 262 -19.34 -7.35 -6.16
N HIS A 263 -18.37 -6.74 -6.84
CA HIS A 263 -17.16 -6.22 -6.22
C HIS A 263 -17.19 -4.71 -6.10
N TYR A 264 -16.45 -4.20 -5.12
CA TYR A 264 -16.17 -2.79 -5.03
C TYR A 264 -15.01 -2.41 -5.97
N ASN A 265 -15.19 -1.39 -6.82
CA ASN A 265 -14.14 -0.82 -7.69
C ASN A 265 -13.33 -1.87 -8.49
N ASP A 266 -12.00 -1.88 -8.35
CA ASP A 266 -11.08 -2.78 -9.08
C ASP A 266 -10.74 -4.06 -8.27
N TYR A 267 -11.42 -4.33 -7.16
CA TYR A 267 -11.13 -5.48 -6.29
C TYR A 267 -11.77 -6.76 -6.83
N VAL A 268 -11.29 -7.21 -7.99
CA VAL A 268 -11.85 -8.32 -8.77
C VAL A 268 -11.57 -9.69 -8.14
N PRO A 269 -12.40 -10.72 -8.44
CA PRO A 269 -12.25 -12.09 -7.93
C PRO A 269 -10.87 -12.71 -8.13
N ASP A 270 -10.21 -12.45 -9.26
CA ASP A 270 -8.90 -13.00 -9.62
C ASP A 270 -7.81 -12.68 -8.60
N LEU A 271 -7.93 -11.53 -7.91
CA LEU A 271 -6.95 -11.10 -6.91
C LEU A 271 -6.88 -12.06 -5.72
N ALA A 272 -8.01 -12.68 -5.34
CA ALA A 272 -8.02 -13.65 -4.24
C ALA A 272 -7.31 -14.96 -4.58
N TYR A 273 -7.26 -15.34 -5.86
CA TYR A 273 -6.63 -16.59 -6.32
C TYR A 273 -5.21 -16.39 -6.87
N SER A 274 -4.82 -15.17 -7.22
CA SER A 274 -3.47 -14.88 -7.68
C SER A 274 -2.43 -14.98 -6.55
N SER A 275 -1.22 -15.43 -6.90
CA SER A 275 -0.03 -15.39 -6.04
C SER A 275 0.53 -13.98 -5.86
N GLY A 276 0.13 -13.07 -6.75
CA GLY A 276 0.43 -11.65 -6.63
C GLY A 276 -0.45 -10.96 -5.60
N SER A 277 -0.32 -9.65 -5.57
CA SER A 277 -0.89 -8.83 -4.51
C SER A 277 -2.35 -8.44 -4.76
N GLY A 278 -3.12 -8.27 -3.69
CA GLY A 278 -4.51 -7.82 -3.68
C GLY A 278 -5.49 -8.86 -3.12
N TYR A 279 -6.76 -8.46 -3.02
CA TYR A 279 -7.86 -9.28 -2.53
C TYR A 279 -9.14 -8.99 -3.32
N PHE A 280 -10.08 -9.93 -3.31
CA PHE A 280 -11.43 -9.71 -3.84
C PHE A 280 -12.30 -9.09 -2.77
N TRP A 281 -12.87 -7.92 -3.04
CA TRP A 281 -13.72 -7.21 -2.08
C TRP A 281 -15.18 -7.29 -2.51
N ALA A 282 -15.83 -8.32 -2.02
CA ALA A 282 -17.22 -8.65 -2.27
C ALA A 282 -18.16 -7.71 -1.51
N THR A 283 -19.17 -7.23 -2.23
CA THR A 283 -20.24 -6.38 -1.72
C THR A 283 -21.58 -7.10 -1.89
N GLN A 284 -22.49 -6.90 -0.93
CA GLN A 284 -23.87 -7.38 -1.02
C GLN A 284 -24.04 -8.89 -1.25
N ALA A 285 -23.22 -9.72 -0.59
CA ALA A 285 -23.31 -11.18 -0.69
C ALA A 285 -24.66 -11.70 -0.13
N LYS A 286 -25.39 -12.44 -0.97
CA LYS A 286 -26.69 -13.05 -0.64
C LYS A 286 -26.57 -14.55 -0.54
N VAL A 287 -27.52 -15.16 0.15
CA VAL A 287 -27.66 -16.62 0.17
C VAL A 287 -27.72 -17.18 -1.25
N GLY A 288 -26.92 -18.20 -1.52
CA GLY A 288 -26.78 -18.85 -2.82
C GLY A 288 -25.78 -18.20 -3.77
N ASP A 289 -25.20 -17.05 -3.43
CA ASP A 289 -24.10 -16.48 -4.19
C ASP A 289 -22.83 -17.33 -4.06
N THR A 290 -22.00 -17.33 -5.10
CA THR A 290 -20.83 -18.19 -5.19
C THR A 290 -19.59 -17.48 -5.69
N VAL A 291 -18.42 -17.91 -5.17
CA VAL A 291 -17.12 -17.70 -5.82
C VAL A 291 -16.63 -19.07 -6.27
N THR A 292 -16.57 -19.29 -7.58
CA THR A 292 -16.21 -20.57 -8.19
C THR A 292 -14.84 -20.46 -8.85
N VAL A 293 -13.90 -21.32 -8.45
CA VAL A 293 -12.61 -21.49 -9.11
C VAL A 293 -12.73 -22.64 -10.09
N VAL A 294 -12.74 -22.34 -11.39
CA VAL A 294 -12.79 -23.36 -12.45
C VAL A 294 -11.39 -23.61 -12.97
N PHE A 295 -10.82 -24.77 -12.66
CA PHE A 295 -9.48 -25.13 -13.12
C PHE A 295 -9.46 -25.30 -14.64
N ASN A 296 -8.31 -25.08 -15.28
CA ASN A 296 -8.15 -25.30 -16.72
C ASN A 296 -8.17 -26.78 -17.09
N THR A 297 -7.69 -27.65 -16.19
CA THR A 297 -7.73 -29.11 -16.28
C THR A 297 -8.15 -29.71 -14.95
N ASN A 298 -8.62 -30.96 -14.93
CA ASN A 298 -9.01 -31.60 -13.66
C ASN A 298 -7.77 -31.93 -12.81
N HIS A 299 -7.85 -31.73 -11.50
CA HIS A 299 -6.74 -31.93 -10.57
C HIS A 299 -7.14 -32.76 -9.35
N ARG A 300 -6.28 -33.69 -8.93
CA ARG A 300 -6.37 -34.27 -7.59
C ARG A 300 -5.95 -33.22 -6.58
N LEU A 301 -6.86 -32.83 -5.70
CA LEU A 301 -6.60 -31.81 -4.69
C LEU A 301 -6.03 -32.46 -3.43
N HIS A 302 -5.06 -31.81 -2.80
CA HIS A 302 -4.52 -32.21 -1.51
C HIS A 302 -5.02 -31.30 -0.39
N ARG A 303 -5.01 -29.99 -0.66
CA ARG A 303 -5.42 -28.96 0.29
C ARG A 303 -6.18 -27.85 -0.39
N VAL A 304 -7.24 -27.37 0.25
CA VAL A 304 -7.88 -26.10 -0.12
C VAL A 304 -8.01 -25.24 1.12
N ARG A 305 -7.50 -24.02 1.04
CA ARG A 305 -7.57 -23.00 2.09
C ARG A 305 -8.22 -21.75 1.53
N VAL A 306 -9.21 -21.23 2.23
CA VAL A 306 -9.82 -19.94 1.93
C VAL A 306 -9.78 -19.05 3.16
N MET A 307 -9.20 -17.88 2.99
CA MET A 307 -9.05 -16.87 4.02
C MET A 307 -9.88 -15.64 3.67
N THR A 308 -10.78 -15.24 4.56
CA THR A 308 -11.51 -13.98 4.46
C THR A 308 -11.17 -13.03 5.60
N GLY A 309 -11.36 -11.74 5.38
CA GLY A 309 -10.86 -10.66 6.22
C GLY A 309 -9.35 -10.46 6.07
N ASN A 310 -8.86 -9.32 6.55
CA ASN A 310 -7.41 -9.04 6.63
C ASN A 310 -7.12 -8.14 7.85
N LYS A 311 -5.84 -7.83 8.11
CA LYS A 311 -5.45 -6.99 9.25
C LYS A 311 -6.17 -5.62 9.26
N ALA A 312 -6.38 -5.02 8.09
CA ALA A 312 -7.06 -3.74 7.96
C ALA A 312 -8.59 -3.84 8.10
N LYS A 313 -9.18 -4.98 7.75
CA LYS A 313 -10.62 -5.25 7.74
C LYS A 313 -10.92 -6.59 8.42
N PRO A 314 -10.68 -6.72 9.73
CA PRO A 314 -10.81 -7.99 10.44
C PRO A 314 -12.28 -8.46 10.56
N ARG A 315 -13.24 -7.58 10.29
CA ARG A 315 -14.68 -7.86 10.36
C ARG A 315 -15.32 -8.18 9.00
N ASP A 316 -14.62 -7.91 7.90
CA ASP A 316 -15.07 -8.18 6.53
C ASP A 316 -14.82 -9.65 6.18
N ILE A 317 -15.42 -10.55 6.95
CA ILE A 317 -15.29 -11.99 6.83
C ILE A 317 -16.56 -12.63 6.29
N LEU A 318 -16.42 -13.78 5.63
CA LEU A 318 -17.52 -14.67 5.31
C LEU A 318 -17.93 -15.43 6.58
N ARG A 319 -19.08 -15.07 7.16
CA ARG A 319 -19.53 -15.66 8.43
C ARG A 319 -20.19 -17.01 8.25
N HIS A 320 -20.98 -17.13 7.18
CA HIS A 320 -21.78 -18.31 6.88
C HIS A 320 -21.53 -18.72 5.43
N GLY A 321 -20.64 -19.69 5.27
CA GLY A 321 -20.31 -20.22 3.96
C GLY A 321 -19.84 -21.66 4.05
N VAL A 322 -19.89 -22.32 2.90
CA VAL A 322 -19.48 -23.71 2.74
C VAL A 322 -18.55 -23.82 1.53
N LEU A 323 -17.52 -24.64 1.67
CA LEU A 323 -16.62 -24.99 0.60
C LEU A 323 -17.02 -26.34 0.01
N TRP A 324 -17.22 -26.35 -1.31
CA TRP A 324 -17.55 -27.52 -2.10
C TRP A 324 -16.51 -27.76 -3.19
N ALA A 325 -16.53 -28.97 -3.76
CA ALA A 325 -15.85 -29.30 -5.01
C ALA A 325 -16.78 -30.04 -5.97
N SER A 326 -16.44 -30.03 -7.26
CA SER A 326 -17.12 -30.84 -8.27
C SER A 326 -16.12 -31.31 -9.34
N ASP A 327 -16.35 -32.50 -9.88
CA ASP A 327 -15.53 -33.14 -10.91
C ASP A 327 -15.84 -32.63 -12.34
N SER A 328 -16.92 -31.86 -12.49
CA SER A 328 -17.46 -31.47 -13.79
C SER A 328 -18.10 -30.08 -13.75
N VAL A 329 -17.95 -29.34 -14.85
CA VAL A 329 -18.67 -28.09 -15.13
C VAL A 329 -19.60 -28.34 -16.30
N THR A 330 -20.90 -28.17 -16.09
CA THR A 330 -21.94 -28.53 -17.06
C THR A 330 -22.33 -27.35 -17.95
N ARG A 331 -22.39 -26.14 -17.39
CA ARG A 331 -22.79 -24.93 -18.13
C ARG A 331 -22.23 -23.66 -17.48
N TYR A 332 -21.92 -22.66 -18.30
CA TYR A 332 -21.57 -21.32 -17.82
C TYR A 332 -22.60 -20.29 -18.29
N GLU A 333 -23.30 -19.66 -17.34
CA GLU A 333 -24.21 -18.54 -17.58
C GLU A 333 -23.44 -17.21 -17.50
N ARG A 334 -22.92 -16.75 -18.64
CA ARG A 334 -22.07 -15.54 -18.73
C ARG A 334 -22.77 -14.27 -18.24
N GLU A 335 -24.05 -14.10 -18.55
CA GLU A 335 -24.79 -12.88 -18.19
C GLU A 335 -24.94 -12.68 -16.68
N ARG A 336 -24.96 -13.78 -15.92
CA ARG A 336 -25.12 -13.78 -14.46
C ARG A 336 -23.83 -14.11 -13.72
N ASN A 337 -22.76 -14.43 -14.45
CA ASN A 337 -21.51 -14.96 -13.90
C ASN A 337 -21.75 -16.16 -12.96
N VAL A 338 -22.56 -17.12 -13.39
CA VAL A 338 -22.85 -18.35 -12.62
C VAL A 338 -22.36 -19.57 -13.38
N VAL A 339 -21.63 -20.44 -12.68
CA VAL A 339 -21.20 -21.75 -13.20
C VAL A 339 -22.11 -22.82 -12.63
N HIS A 340 -22.61 -23.68 -13.50
CA HIS A 340 -23.30 -24.91 -13.14
C HIS A 340 -22.31 -26.07 -13.23
N TYR A 341 -22.37 -26.94 -12.24
CA TYR A 341 -21.47 -28.07 -12.07
C TYR A 341 -22.27 -29.32 -11.73
N GLY A 342 -21.61 -30.48 -11.78
CA GLY A 342 -22.24 -31.76 -11.53
C GLY A 342 -22.47 -32.01 -10.05
N GLU A 343 -22.19 -33.23 -9.61
CA GLU A 343 -22.29 -33.61 -8.21
C GLU A 343 -21.39 -32.73 -7.32
N LYS A 344 -21.92 -32.29 -6.16
CA LYS A 344 -21.17 -31.50 -5.17
C LYS A 344 -20.59 -32.42 -4.10
N TYR A 345 -19.30 -32.30 -3.86
CA TYR A 345 -18.61 -32.90 -2.72
C TYR A 345 -18.38 -31.84 -1.64
N HIS A 346 -18.88 -32.08 -0.43
CA HIS A 346 -18.64 -31.19 0.73
C HIS A 346 -17.18 -31.28 1.17
N LEU A 347 -16.51 -30.14 1.30
CA LEU A 347 -15.13 -30.10 1.80
C LEU A 347 -15.04 -29.56 3.23
N GLY A 348 -15.84 -28.54 3.57
CA GLY A 348 -15.79 -27.93 4.89
C GLY A 348 -16.69 -26.72 5.04
N ASN A 349 -16.99 -26.37 6.29
CA ASN A 349 -17.75 -25.17 6.63
C ASN A 349 -16.78 -24.07 7.05
N PHE A 350 -17.11 -22.82 6.73
CA PHE A 350 -16.34 -21.67 7.22
C PHE A 350 -16.52 -21.52 8.73
N SER A 351 -15.42 -21.25 9.43
CA SER A 351 -15.39 -20.89 10.83
C SER A 351 -14.53 -19.64 11.00
N TYR A 352 -15.09 -18.61 11.63
CA TYR A 352 -14.43 -17.30 11.81
C TYR A 352 -13.81 -16.71 10.52
N GLY A 353 -14.49 -16.88 9.38
CA GLY A 353 -14.01 -16.36 8.10
C GLY A 353 -12.98 -17.23 7.38
N GLN A 354 -12.70 -18.43 7.89
CA GLN A 354 -11.63 -19.28 7.39
C GLN A 354 -12.17 -20.69 7.14
N VAL A 355 -11.61 -21.37 6.13
CA VAL A 355 -11.74 -22.81 5.95
C VAL A 355 -10.41 -23.34 5.42
N ASP A 356 -9.94 -24.45 5.97
CA ASP A 356 -8.65 -25.05 5.64
C ASP A 356 -8.77 -26.57 5.72
N VAL A 357 -8.80 -27.23 4.56
CA VAL A 357 -9.10 -28.66 4.46
C VAL A 357 -7.88 -29.41 3.94
N ASN A 358 -7.31 -30.21 4.83
CA ASN A 358 -6.25 -31.22 4.68
C ASN A 358 -6.65 -32.47 3.87
N ASN A 359 -5.68 -33.19 3.30
CA ASN A 359 -5.77 -34.59 2.89
C ASN A 359 -7.01 -34.93 2.05
N LEU A 360 -7.31 -34.05 1.09
CA LEU A 360 -8.50 -34.14 0.26
C LEU A 360 -8.54 -35.41 -0.60
N GLU A 361 -7.40 -36.05 -0.86
CA GLU A 361 -7.34 -37.38 -1.50
C GLU A 361 -8.10 -38.48 -0.74
N SER A 362 -8.34 -38.33 0.56
CA SER A 362 -9.11 -39.30 1.36
C SER A 362 -10.63 -39.11 1.23
N VAL A 363 -11.07 -37.93 0.77
CA VAL A 363 -12.47 -37.54 0.62
C VAL A 363 -12.89 -37.56 -0.85
N LEU A 364 -11.98 -37.20 -1.76
CA LEU A 364 -12.21 -37.06 -3.19
C LEU A 364 -11.57 -38.21 -3.96
N SER A 365 -12.39 -39.11 -4.49
CA SER A 365 -11.94 -40.28 -5.25
C SER A 365 -11.45 -39.96 -6.67
N VAL A 366 -11.95 -38.86 -7.25
CA VAL A 366 -11.68 -38.45 -8.64
C VAL A 366 -11.05 -37.04 -8.72
N PRO A 367 -10.36 -36.71 -9.83
CA PRO A 367 -9.84 -35.35 -10.05
C PRO A 367 -10.96 -34.31 -10.19
N MET A 368 -10.84 -33.18 -9.50
CA MET A 368 -11.84 -32.11 -9.47
C MET A 368 -11.66 -31.11 -10.61
N ARG A 369 -12.78 -30.62 -11.14
CA ARG A 369 -12.83 -29.56 -12.16
C ARG A 369 -12.96 -28.16 -11.55
N CYS A 370 -13.61 -28.04 -10.40
CA CYS A 370 -13.76 -26.76 -9.73
C CYS A 370 -13.92 -26.90 -8.22
N ILE A 371 -13.62 -25.82 -7.49
CA ILE A 371 -14.07 -25.61 -6.12
C ILE A 371 -15.06 -24.45 -6.07
N VAL A 372 -15.99 -24.49 -5.12
CA VAL A 372 -17.07 -23.51 -4.98
C VAL A 372 -17.16 -23.06 -3.54
N ILE A 373 -17.01 -21.76 -3.33
CA ILE A 373 -17.31 -21.11 -2.06
C ILE A 373 -18.74 -20.59 -2.16
N GLU A 374 -19.66 -21.17 -1.40
CA GLU A 374 -21.09 -20.84 -1.42
C GLU A 374 -21.47 -20.07 -0.15
N VAL A 375 -22.15 -18.94 -0.32
CA VAL A 375 -22.71 -18.14 0.77
C VAL A 375 -24.01 -18.78 1.22
N THR A 376 -24.07 -19.25 2.47
CA THR A 376 -25.25 -19.97 2.99
C THR A 376 -26.23 -19.08 3.73
N GLU A 377 -25.84 -17.85 4.07
CA GLU A 377 -26.72 -16.86 4.69
C GLU A 377 -26.37 -15.46 4.18
N SER A 378 -27.39 -14.67 3.86
CA SER A 378 -27.21 -13.30 3.41
C SER A 378 -26.58 -12.44 4.51
N GLN A 379 -25.56 -11.65 4.18
CA GLN A 379 -24.95 -10.71 5.13
C GLN A 379 -24.88 -9.29 4.56
N SER A 380 -25.18 -8.30 5.41
CA SER A 380 -25.09 -6.88 5.03
C SER A 380 -23.65 -6.36 5.01
N GLN A 381 -22.75 -7.04 5.73
CA GLN A 381 -21.33 -6.70 5.79
C GLN A 381 -20.60 -7.18 4.54
N TRP A 382 -19.65 -6.37 4.08
CA TRP A 382 -18.79 -6.71 2.95
C TRP A 382 -17.83 -7.84 3.33
N ILE A 383 -17.27 -8.50 2.32
CA ILE A 383 -16.38 -9.66 2.50
C ILE A 383 -15.09 -9.38 1.75
N VAL A 384 -13.97 -9.44 2.45
CA VAL A 384 -12.65 -9.49 1.84
C VAL A 384 -12.29 -10.95 1.67
N PHE A 385 -12.25 -11.47 0.45
CA PHE A 385 -11.60 -12.75 0.16
C PHE A 385 -10.11 -12.48 -0.02
N PHE A 386 -9.35 -12.66 1.04
CA PHE A 386 -7.94 -12.33 1.11
C PHE A 386 -7.08 -13.33 0.34
N HIS A 387 -7.38 -14.62 0.47
CA HIS A 387 -6.61 -15.66 -0.21
C HIS A 387 -7.46 -16.91 -0.46
N ILE A 388 -7.38 -17.45 -1.68
CA ILE A 388 -7.89 -18.76 -2.06
C ILE A 388 -6.70 -19.57 -2.55
N GLY A 389 -6.28 -20.55 -1.75
CA GLY A 389 -5.16 -21.43 -2.01
C GLY A 389 -5.63 -22.85 -2.29
N VAL A 390 -5.14 -23.44 -3.37
CA VAL A 390 -5.39 -24.82 -3.81
C VAL A 390 -4.07 -25.52 -4.08
N GLN A 391 -3.77 -26.55 -3.28
CA GLN A 391 -2.62 -27.41 -3.46
C GLN A 391 -3.02 -28.71 -4.14
N LYS A 392 -2.29 -29.12 -5.18
CA LYS A 392 -2.46 -30.42 -5.86
C LYS A 392 -1.82 -31.54 -5.05
N SER A 393 -2.38 -32.74 -5.13
CA SER A 393 -1.69 -33.94 -4.64
C SER A 393 -0.50 -34.27 -5.53
N THR A 394 0.61 -34.64 -4.90
CA THR A 394 1.84 -35.13 -5.56
C THR A 394 1.86 -36.65 -5.71
N VAL A 395 0.86 -37.34 -5.14
CA VAL A 395 0.71 -38.79 -5.24
C VAL A 395 -0.05 -39.09 -6.54
N VAL A 396 0.63 -39.77 -7.46
CA VAL A 396 0.09 -40.17 -8.79
C VAL A 396 -0.96 -41.27 -8.63
#